data_AF-A0A9Q1QQT9-F1
#
_entry.id   AF-A0A9Q1QQT9-F1
#
_cell.length_a   1.000
_cell.length_b   1.000
_cell.length_c   1.000
_cell.angle_alpha   90.00
_cell.angle_beta   90.00
_cell.angle_gamma   90.00
#
_symmetry.space_group_name_H-M   'P 1'
#
loop_
_entity.id
_entity.type
_entity.pdbx_description
1 polymer ?
#
loop_
_entity_poly.entity_id
_entity_poly.type
_entity_poly.pdbx_seq_one_letter_code
_entity_poly.pdbx_strand_id
1 'polypeptide(L)'
;MSGEEEENAAELKLGEDFVKAKCLMNGEVSLILDRRLEQLQQLSEDPLNQMPQVFEKSLQYVKRFSRYNNPDAVRQVREILSRHQLAEFELVVLGNLCPETVEEAIAMVPSLKDKGRGLDDEAIEKMLTDLALIKSSSSSGHLLKKLGFGLASL
;
A
#
# COMPACT_ATOMS: atom_id res chain seq x y z
N MET A 1 26.91 -8.68 26.60
CA MET A 1 25.53 -8.59 26.09
C MET A 1 25.51 -7.40 25.15
N SER A 2 25.48 -7.64 23.84
CA SER A 2 25.25 -6.58 22.87
C SER A 2 23.85 -6.03 23.14
N GLY A 3 23.75 -4.78 23.55
CA GLY A 3 22.46 -4.12 23.61
C GLY A 3 21.93 -4.06 22.20
N GLU A 4 20.93 -4.89 21.89
CA GLU A 4 20.12 -4.69 20.69
C GLU A 4 19.54 -3.29 20.82
N GLU A 5 19.91 -2.38 19.92
CA GLU A 5 19.28 -1.07 19.87
C GLU A 5 17.78 -1.27 19.69
N GLU A 6 16.97 -0.61 20.53
CA GLU A 6 15.53 -0.78 20.51
C GLU A 6 14.96 -0.25 19.18
N GLU A 7 14.39 -1.16 18.38
CA GLU A 7 13.72 -0.82 17.12
C GLU A 7 12.48 0.05 17.39
N ASN A 8 12.33 1.13 16.64
CA ASN A 8 11.21 2.05 16.73
C ASN A 8 10.81 2.58 15.34
N ALA A 9 9.72 2.05 14.80
CA ALA A 9 9.21 2.44 13.50
C ALA A 9 8.77 3.92 13.41
N ALA A 10 8.34 4.53 14.52
CA ALA A 10 7.97 5.95 14.55
C ALA A 10 9.18 6.88 14.37
N GLU A 11 10.37 6.37 14.66
CA GLU A 11 11.66 7.05 14.49
C GLU A 11 12.48 6.48 13.31
N LEU A 12 11.89 5.59 12.51
CA LEU A 12 12.55 4.85 11.42
C LEU A 12 13.79 4.05 11.86
N LYS A 13 13.86 3.69 13.15
CA LYS A 13 14.84 2.75 13.70
C LYS A 13 14.34 1.33 13.42
N LEU A 14 14.63 0.85 12.22
CA LEU A 14 14.31 -0.53 11.80
C LEU A 14 15.57 -1.39 11.88
N GLY A 15 15.42 -2.70 12.04
CA GLY A 15 16.54 -3.63 11.96
C GLY A 15 17.30 -3.52 10.62
N GLU A 16 18.60 -3.85 10.62
CA GLU A 16 19.51 -3.61 9.49
C GLU A 16 19.01 -4.19 8.16
N ASP A 17 18.36 -5.36 8.21
CA ASP A 17 17.78 -6.03 7.05
C ASP A 17 16.64 -5.23 6.41
N PHE A 18 15.94 -4.39 7.18
CA PHE A 18 14.76 -3.65 6.75
C PHE A 18 15.06 -2.20 6.34
N VAL A 19 16.18 -1.63 6.77
CA VAL A 19 16.58 -0.25 6.40
C VAL A 19 16.74 -0.10 4.88
N LYS A 20 17.24 -1.14 4.20
CA LYS A 20 17.46 -1.15 2.75
C LYS A 20 16.39 -1.91 1.97
N ALA A 21 15.42 -2.52 2.66
CA ALA A 21 14.39 -3.31 2.04
C ALA A 21 13.40 -2.41 1.28
N LYS A 22 12.90 -2.90 0.15
CA LYS A 22 11.72 -2.32 -0.50
C LYS A 22 10.47 -2.80 0.20
N CYS A 23 9.60 -1.89 0.59
CA CYS A 23 8.33 -2.22 1.22
C CYS A 23 7.23 -2.36 0.17
N LEU A 24 6.21 -3.19 0.44
CA LEU A 24 5.04 -3.37 -0.43
C LEU A 24 3.78 -2.83 0.24
N MET A 25 2.98 -2.09 -0.53
CA MET A 25 1.62 -1.70 -0.13
C MET A 25 0.68 -2.91 -0.20
N ASN A 26 -0.41 -2.87 0.58
CA ASN A 26 -1.45 -3.92 0.55
C ASN A 26 -1.97 -4.16 -0.87
N GLY A 27 -2.13 -3.10 -1.68
CA GLY A 27 -2.54 -3.22 -3.07
C GLY A 27 -1.55 -4.00 -3.94
N GLU A 28 -0.25 -3.79 -3.75
CA GLU A 28 0.78 -4.53 -4.50
C GLU A 28 0.84 -5.99 -4.07
N VAL A 29 0.76 -6.24 -2.76
CA VAL A 29 0.69 -7.60 -2.22
C VAL A 29 -0.54 -8.32 -2.76
N SER A 30 -1.71 -7.67 -2.82
CA SER A 30 -2.92 -8.26 -3.41
C SER A 30 -2.68 -8.70 -4.85
N LEU A 31 -2.10 -7.84 -5.69
CA LEU A 31 -1.82 -8.17 -7.10
C LEU A 31 -0.82 -9.32 -7.25
N ILE A 32 0.20 -9.37 -6.39
CA ILE A 32 1.21 -10.45 -6.40
C ILE A 32 0.57 -11.78 -5.99
N LEU A 33 -0.21 -11.79 -4.91
CA LEU A 33 -0.86 -13.00 -4.42
C LEU A 33 -1.96 -13.47 -5.37
N ASP A 34 -2.72 -12.58 -5.99
CA ASP A 34 -3.72 -12.94 -7.01
C ASP A 34 -3.08 -13.62 -8.22
N ARG A 35 -2.00 -13.07 -8.77
CA ARG A 35 -1.25 -13.70 -9.86
C ARG A 35 -0.70 -15.07 -9.47
N ARG A 36 -0.25 -15.22 -8.22
CA ARG A 36 0.24 -16.51 -7.72
C ARG A 36 -0.90 -17.53 -7.63
N LEU A 37 -2.09 -17.11 -7.19
CA LEU A 37 -3.26 -17.96 -7.13
C LEU A 37 -3.70 -18.42 -8.53
N GLU A 38 -3.72 -17.52 -9.51
CA GLU A 38 -4.04 -17.85 -10.91
C GLU A 38 -3.09 -18.89 -11.49
N GLN A 39 -1.78 -18.76 -11.23
CA GLN A 39 -0.79 -19.75 -11.65
C GLN A 39 -1.04 -21.14 -11.03
N LEU A 40 -1.44 -21.18 -9.76
CA LEU A 40 -1.73 -22.45 -9.08
C LEU A 40 -3.02 -23.10 -9.62
N GLN A 41 -4.03 -22.31 -9.96
CA GLN A 41 -5.26 -22.76 -10.61
C GLN A 41 -5.02 -23.37 -11.98
N GLN A 42 -4.00 -22.92 -12.72
CA GLN A 42 -3.63 -23.52 -13.99
C GLN A 42 -2.92 -24.87 -13.84
N LEU A 43 -2.32 -25.14 -12.68
CA LEU A 43 -1.53 -26.34 -12.41
C LEU A 43 -2.31 -27.44 -11.68
N SER A 44 -3.43 -27.10 -11.05
CA SER A 44 -4.20 -28.02 -10.20
C SER A 44 -5.69 -27.68 -10.20
N GLU A 45 -6.54 -28.71 -10.12
CA GLU A 45 -8.00 -28.53 -10.00
C GLU A 45 -8.43 -28.04 -8.61
N ASP A 46 -7.62 -28.30 -7.57
CA ASP A 46 -7.85 -27.84 -6.19
C ASP A 46 -6.64 -27.09 -5.60
N PRO A 47 -6.40 -25.85 -6.03
CA PRO A 47 -5.25 -25.05 -5.61
C PRO A 47 -5.36 -24.57 -4.16
N LEU A 48 -6.58 -24.39 -3.63
CA LEU A 48 -6.78 -23.90 -2.25
C LEU A 48 -6.28 -24.91 -1.21
N ASN A 49 -6.44 -26.20 -1.49
CA ASN A 49 -6.06 -27.28 -0.58
C ASN A 49 -4.54 -27.51 -0.52
N GLN A 50 -3.80 -26.97 -1.50
CA GLN A 50 -2.33 -27.03 -1.54
C GLN A 50 -1.66 -25.76 -1.00
N MET A 51 -2.44 -24.74 -0.61
CA MET A 51 -1.88 -23.47 -0.16
C MET A 51 -1.60 -23.45 1.34
N PRO A 52 -0.44 -22.91 1.76
CA PRO A 52 -0.20 -22.63 3.17
C PRO A 52 -1.28 -21.70 3.72
N GLN A 53 -1.75 -21.97 4.95
CA GLN A 53 -2.76 -21.14 5.61
C GLN A 53 -2.37 -19.65 5.69
N VAL A 54 -1.07 -19.36 5.78
CA VAL A 54 -0.53 -17.99 5.77
C VAL A 54 -0.87 -17.29 4.46
N PHE A 55 -0.74 -17.97 3.32
CA PHE A 55 -1.06 -17.39 2.01
C PHE A 55 -2.54 -17.00 1.93
N GLU A 56 -3.44 -17.90 2.32
CA GLU A 56 -4.89 -17.64 2.30
C GLU A 56 -5.26 -16.44 3.18
N LYS A 57 -4.76 -16.42 4.42
CA LYS A 57 -5.01 -15.33 5.36
C LYS A 57 -4.44 -14.00 4.87
N SER A 58 -3.23 -14.00 4.32
CA SER A 58 -2.61 -12.80 3.75
C SER A 58 -3.42 -12.28 2.57
N LEU A 59 -3.84 -13.15 1.64
CA LEU A 59 -4.66 -12.78 0.49
C LEU A 59 -6.01 -12.18 0.92
N GLN A 60 -6.69 -12.81 1.88
CA GLN A 60 -7.95 -12.30 2.42
C GLN A 60 -7.77 -10.93 3.08
N TYR A 61 -6.69 -10.75 3.86
CA TYR A 61 -6.39 -9.46 4.50
C TYR A 61 -6.16 -8.37 3.46
N VAL A 62 -5.27 -8.59 2.48
CA VAL A 62 -4.93 -7.54 1.51
C VAL A 62 -6.09 -7.23 0.58
N LYS A 63 -6.92 -8.22 0.21
CA LYS A 63 -8.17 -7.96 -0.54
C LYS A 63 -9.17 -7.11 0.24
N ARG A 64 -9.22 -7.27 1.56
CA ARG A 64 -10.14 -6.53 2.42
C ARG A 64 -9.65 -5.11 2.72
N PHE A 65 -8.36 -4.94 2.95
CA PHE A 65 -7.78 -3.69 3.44
C PHE A 65 -7.00 -2.91 2.39
N SER A 66 -6.83 -3.43 1.17
CA SER A 66 -6.32 -2.61 0.07
C SER A 66 -7.26 -1.44 -0.19
N ARG A 67 -6.66 -0.25 -0.32
CA ARG A 67 -7.37 0.97 -0.71
C ARG A 67 -7.51 1.12 -2.21
N TYR A 68 -6.72 0.36 -2.97
CA TYR A 68 -6.65 0.42 -4.42
C TYR A 68 -6.81 -1.00 -4.98
N ASN A 69 -7.87 -1.22 -5.76
CA ASN A 69 -8.19 -2.53 -6.32
C ASN A 69 -7.91 -2.61 -7.83
N ASN A 70 -7.48 -1.51 -8.44
CA ASN A 70 -7.09 -1.44 -9.84
C ASN A 70 -5.54 -1.47 -9.93
N PRO A 71 -4.93 -2.39 -10.71
CA PRO A 71 -3.49 -2.40 -10.97
C PRO A 71 -2.92 -1.03 -11.36
N ASP A 72 -3.62 -0.29 -12.21
CA ASP A 72 -3.17 1.04 -12.67
C ASP A 72 -3.20 2.07 -11.54
N ALA A 73 -4.17 1.97 -10.64
CA ALA A 73 -4.25 2.84 -9.47
C ALA A 73 -3.12 2.54 -8.48
N VAL A 74 -2.86 1.26 -8.21
CA VAL A 74 -1.74 0.83 -7.35
C VAL A 74 -0.41 1.36 -7.90
N ARG A 75 -0.22 1.25 -9.22
CA ARG A 75 0.99 1.77 -9.89
C ARG A 75 1.10 3.29 -9.77
N GLN A 76 0.04 4.02 -10.07
CA GLN A 76 0.05 5.49 -9.98
C GLN A 76 0.31 5.99 -8.56
N VAL A 77 -0.27 5.34 -7.55
CA VAL A 77 0.00 5.66 -6.13
C VAL A 77 1.47 5.47 -5.80
N ARG A 78 2.07 4.35 -6.22
CA ARG A 78 3.50 4.11 -6.05
C ARG A 78 4.34 5.20 -6.72
N GLU A 79 4.00 5.57 -7.96
CA GLU A 79 4.71 6.59 -8.71
C GLU A 79 4.60 7.98 -8.06
N ILE A 80 3.44 8.37 -7.54
CA ILE A 80 3.27 9.63 -6.81
C ILE A 80 4.13 9.65 -5.57
N LEU A 81 3.98 8.66 -4.69
CA LEU A 81 4.71 8.64 -3.43
C LEU A 81 6.23 8.59 -3.63
N SER A 82 6.70 7.90 -4.68
CA SER A 82 8.13 7.80 -5.01
C SER A 82 8.75 9.12 -5.50
N ARG A 83 7.94 10.12 -5.85
CA ARG A 83 8.43 11.48 -6.21
C ARG A 83 8.78 12.31 -4.98
N HIS A 84 8.33 11.89 -3.80
CA HIS A 84 8.60 12.55 -2.54
C HIS A 84 9.78 11.89 -1.83
N GLN A 85 10.47 12.62 -0.95
CA GLN A 85 11.65 12.14 -0.24
C GLN A 85 11.28 11.29 0.99
N LEU A 86 10.48 10.25 0.76
CA LEU A 86 9.96 9.34 1.78
C LEU A 86 10.89 8.13 1.96
N ALA A 87 10.97 7.62 3.18
CA ALA A 87 11.50 6.28 3.42
C ALA A 87 10.48 5.23 2.95
N GLU A 88 10.96 4.03 2.61
CA GLU A 88 10.09 2.94 2.11
C GLU A 88 8.94 2.62 3.08
N PHE A 89 9.22 2.65 4.38
CA PHE A 89 8.21 2.47 5.42
C PHE A 89 7.11 3.54 5.38
N GLU A 90 7.49 4.82 5.32
CA GLU A 90 6.54 5.94 5.30
C GLU A 90 5.67 5.91 4.06
N LEU A 91 6.28 5.62 2.91
CA LEU A 91 5.60 5.46 1.63
C LEU A 91 4.47 4.44 1.75
N VAL A 92 4.78 3.24 2.25
CA VAL A 92 3.75 2.18 2.33
C VAL A 92 2.70 2.47 3.40
N VAL A 93 3.07 3.14 4.51
CA VAL A 93 2.09 3.54 5.52
C VAL A 93 1.10 4.55 4.95
N LEU A 94 1.59 5.60 4.27
CA LEU A 94 0.73 6.58 3.60
C LEU A 94 -0.15 5.96 2.52
N GLY A 95 0.42 5.06 1.70
CA GLY A 95 -0.33 4.34 0.67
C GLY A 95 -1.39 3.37 1.22
N ASN A 96 -1.21 2.82 2.42
CA ASN A 96 -2.15 1.89 3.03
C ASN A 96 -3.24 2.60 3.86
N LEU A 97 -2.86 3.63 4.59
CA LEU A 97 -3.76 4.32 5.52
C LEU A 97 -4.56 5.44 4.84
N CYS A 98 -3.98 6.08 3.81
CA CYS A 98 -4.57 7.18 3.05
C CYS A 98 -5.13 8.31 3.95
N PRO A 99 -4.26 9.00 4.72
CA PRO A 99 -4.68 10.13 5.55
C PRO A 99 -5.24 11.27 4.67
N GLU A 100 -6.17 12.03 5.23
CA GLU A 100 -6.91 13.09 4.53
C GLU A 100 -6.40 14.49 4.87
N THR A 101 -5.72 14.65 6.01
CA THR A 101 -5.11 15.92 6.42
C THR A 101 -3.62 15.76 6.77
N VAL A 102 -2.90 16.88 6.76
CA VAL A 102 -1.48 16.93 7.14
C VAL A 102 -1.30 16.47 8.59
N GLU A 103 -2.18 16.88 9.50
CA GLU A 103 -2.15 16.50 10.90
C GLU A 103 -2.34 14.99 11.08
N GLU A 104 -3.25 14.38 10.32
CA GLU A 104 -3.45 12.93 10.34
C GLU A 104 -2.22 12.19 9.81
N ALA A 105 -1.62 12.67 8.71
CA ALA A 105 -0.41 12.08 8.16
C ALA A 105 0.76 12.12 9.14
N ILE A 106 0.95 13.25 9.84
CA ILE A 106 2.00 13.40 10.86
C ILE A 106 1.69 12.54 12.10
N ALA A 107 0.42 12.47 12.52
CA ALA A 107 0.04 11.63 13.64
C ALA A 107 0.27 10.13 13.37
N MET A 108 0.05 9.68 12.14
CA MET A 108 0.30 8.31 11.71
C MET A 108 1.77 8.01 11.45
N VAL A 109 2.50 9.00 10.90
CA VAL A 109 3.91 8.86 10.50
C VAL A 109 4.70 10.07 11.04
N PRO A 110 5.06 10.08 12.34
CA PRO A 110 5.75 11.21 12.96
C PRO A 110 7.08 11.55 12.29
N SER A 111 7.75 10.55 11.70
CA SER A 111 9.02 10.70 10.99
C SER A 111 8.96 11.57 9.73
N LEU A 112 7.76 11.90 9.23
CA LEU A 112 7.57 12.83 8.11
C LEU A 112 8.06 14.25 8.42
N LYS A 113 8.15 14.61 9.71
CA LYS A 113 8.62 15.92 10.19
C LYS A 113 10.00 15.85 10.85
N ASP A 114 10.69 14.73 10.71
CA ASP A 114 11.99 14.57 11.36
C ASP A 114 13.03 15.55 10.80
N LYS A 115 13.90 16.06 11.68
CA LYS A 115 14.75 17.23 11.39
C LYS A 115 15.77 16.90 10.29
N GLY A 116 15.77 17.71 9.22
CA GLY A 116 16.73 17.62 8.12
C GLY A 116 16.29 16.77 6.91
N ARG A 117 15.19 16.03 7.03
CA ARG A 117 14.54 15.27 5.93
C ARG A 117 13.04 15.59 5.79
N GLY A 118 12.45 16.26 6.78
CA GLY A 118 11.02 16.46 6.85
C GLY A 118 10.45 17.24 5.66
N LEU A 119 9.28 16.79 5.20
CA LEU A 119 8.47 17.50 4.22
C LEU A 119 7.79 18.71 4.87
N ASP A 120 7.65 19.81 4.15
CA ASP A 120 6.80 20.93 4.59
C ASP A 120 5.31 20.55 4.50
N ASP A 121 4.46 21.34 5.18
CA ASP A 121 3.02 21.03 5.24
C ASP A 121 2.39 21.12 3.85
N GLU A 122 2.82 22.07 3.02
CA GLU A 122 2.35 22.26 1.66
C GLU A 122 2.67 21.05 0.76
N ALA A 123 3.86 20.46 0.86
CA ALA A 123 4.21 19.26 0.09
C ALA A 123 3.42 18.04 0.56
N ILE A 124 3.17 17.90 1.87
CA ILE A 124 2.33 16.83 2.40
C ILE A 124 0.91 17.01 1.90
N GLU A 125 0.32 18.19 2.03
CA GLU A 125 -1.04 18.49 1.59
C GLU A 125 -1.22 18.21 0.09
N LYS A 126 -0.26 18.66 -0.74
CA LYS A 126 -0.28 18.39 -2.17
C LYS A 126 -0.21 16.89 -2.47
N MET A 127 0.67 16.16 -1.80
CA MET A 127 0.79 14.71 -1.94
C MET A 127 -0.53 14.00 -1.59
N LEU A 128 -1.15 14.35 -0.46
CA LEU A 128 -2.43 13.77 -0.04
C LEU A 128 -3.56 14.08 -1.03
N THR A 129 -3.59 15.31 -1.56
CA THR A 129 -4.52 15.71 -2.62
C THR A 129 -4.36 14.84 -3.86
N ASP A 130 -3.12 14.65 -4.32
CA ASP A 130 -2.82 13.82 -5.49
C ASP A 130 -3.24 12.35 -5.27
N LEU A 131 -3.08 11.81 -4.06
CA LEU A 131 -3.54 10.46 -3.68
C LEU A 131 -5.08 10.35 -3.64
N ALA A 132 -5.77 11.38 -3.15
CA ALA A 132 -7.23 11.42 -3.07
C ALA A 132 -7.89 11.37 -4.45
N LEU A 133 -7.27 12.00 -5.47
CA LEU A 133 -7.73 11.94 -6.86
C LEU A 133 -7.73 10.50 -7.41
N ILE A 134 -6.74 9.68 -7.05
CA ILE A 134 -6.69 8.27 -7.48
C ILE A 134 -7.72 7.43 -6.72
N LYS A 135 -7.87 7.66 -5.41
CA LYS A 135 -8.81 6.93 -4.55
C LYS A 135 -10.26 7.14 -5.01
N SER A 136 -10.64 8.36 -5.35
CA SER A 136 -11.99 8.70 -5.84
C SER A 136 -12.27 8.04 -7.20
N SER A 137 -11.31 8.07 -8.12
CA SER A 137 -11.41 7.42 -9.44
C SER A 137 -11.55 5.89 -9.33
N SER A 138 -10.84 5.27 -8.37
CA SER A 138 -10.89 3.83 -8.12
C SER A 138 -12.21 3.38 -7.47
N SER A 139 -12.78 4.21 -6.59
CA SER A 139 -14.04 3.91 -5.89
C SER A 139 -15.25 3.95 -6.83
N SER A 140 -15.27 4.91 -7.77
CA SER A 140 -16.32 5.04 -8.78
C SER A 140 -16.37 3.85 -9.75
N GLY A 141 -15.20 3.33 -10.17
CA GLY A 141 -15.13 2.13 -11.02
C GLY A 141 -15.64 0.86 -10.33
N HIS A 142 -15.43 0.74 -9.01
CA HIS A 142 -15.97 -0.38 -8.24
C HIS A 142 -17.50 -0.30 -8.09
N LEU A 143 -18.05 0.91 -7.88
CA LEU A 143 -19.50 1.11 -7.77
C LEU A 143 -20.21 0.75 -9.08
N LEU A 144 -19.66 1.15 -10.23
CA LEU A 144 -20.22 0.84 -11.55
C LEU A 144 -20.19 -0.66 -11.86
N LYS A 145 -19.08 -1.36 -11.55
CA LYS A 145 -19.00 -2.83 -11.68
C LYS A 145 -19.98 -3.55 -10.74
N LYS A 146 -20.16 -3.04 -9.52
CA LYS A 146 -21.09 -3.62 -8.52
C LYS A 146 -22.56 -3.37 -8.86
N LEU A 147 -22.85 -2.29 -9.59
CA LEU A 147 -24.19 -1.95 -10.11
C LEU A 147 -24.49 -2.59 -11.48
N GLY A 148 -23.61 -3.45 -12.01
CA GLY A 148 -23.86 -4.17 -13.26
C GLY A 148 -23.71 -3.34 -14.54
N PHE A 149 -23.17 -2.12 -14.45
CA PHE A 149 -22.82 -1.31 -15.62
C PHE A 149 -21.42 -1.72 -16.12
N GLY A 150 -21.30 -2.96 -16.59
CA GLY A 150 -20.22 -3.34 -17.49
C GLY A 150 -20.49 -2.69 -18.84
N LEU A 151 -19.52 -1.91 -19.35
CA LEU A 151 -19.52 -1.49 -20.74
C LEU A 151 -19.75 -2.72 -21.61
N ALA A 152 -20.91 -2.79 -22.25
CA ALA A 152 -21.11 -3.63 -23.41
C ALA A 152 -20.10 -3.11 -24.44
N SER A 153 -19.00 -3.86 -24.63
CA SER A 153 -18.10 -3.66 -25.75
C SER A 153 -18.90 -3.82 -27.05
N LEU A 154 -18.94 -2.74 -27.84
CA LEU A 154 -19.08 -2.81 -29.29
C LEU A 154 -17.70 -3.07 -29.90
#